data_AF-A0A2N1S964-F1
#
_entry.id   AF-A0A2N1S964-F1
#
_cell.length_a   1.000
_cell.length_b   1.000
_cell.length_c   1.000
_cell.angle_alpha   90.00
_cell.angle_beta   90.00
_cell.angle_gamma   90.00
#
_symmetry.space_group_name_H-M   'P 1'
#
loop_
_entity.id
_entity.type
_entity.pdbx_description
1 polymer ?
#
loop_
_entity_poly.entity_id
_entity_poly.type
_entity_poly.pdbx_seq_one_letter_code
_entity_poly.pdbx_strand_id
1 'polypeptide(L)'
;MTRASTLAAIRSVLGVSLAAAAGVALWYAMRLCEGAVAPSLSVSPEWLSLAMNAGIEETLRLGLALAAALTLRRLGREPGAASLAVIASCVVATLENASYMAAFPTLDSYWRLGYALPIHASAAVLYALVTAPFAEPGRGLSRRGIATVAASFLAAWSWHAAFNITAALAPFPALPAIGTALNVIAFAALAAATAIRYGYWSIYATR
;
A
#
# COMPACT_ATOMS: atom_id res chain seq x y z
N MET A 1 1.99 13.11 -33.73
CA MET A 1 2.51 13.13 -32.34
C MET A 1 3.81 13.89 -32.30
N THR A 2 3.95 14.87 -31.41
CA THR A 2 5.17 15.69 -31.30
C THR A 2 6.23 14.96 -30.48
N ARG A 3 7.52 15.27 -30.66
CA ARG A 3 8.61 14.67 -29.84
C ARG A 3 8.35 14.84 -28.33
N ALA A 4 7.71 15.94 -27.94
CA ALA A 4 7.30 16.20 -26.56
C ALA A 4 6.27 15.18 -26.02
N SER A 5 5.29 14.77 -26.84
CA SER A 5 4.29 13.76 -26.41
C SER A 5 4.92 12.37 -26.21
N THR A 6 5.90 12.01 -27.04
CA THR A 6 6.62 10.73 -26.91
C THR A 6 7.49 10.70 -25.65
N LEU A 7 8.21 11.79 -25.35
CA LEU A 7 9.04 11.87 -24.15
C LEU A 7 8.20 11.83 -22.86
N ALA A 8 7.03 12.47 -22.85
CA ALA A 8 6.10 12.39 -21.74
C ALA A 8 5.61 10.95 -21.52
N ALA A 9 5.20 10.25 -22.58
CA ALA A 9 4.77 8.86 -22.50
C ALA A 9 5.88 7.94 -21.96
N ILE A 10 7.12 8.07 -22.46
CA ILE A 10 8.26 7.28 -21.98
C ILE A 10 8.50 7.50 -20.49
N ARG A 11 8.45 8.76 -20.00
CA ARG A 11 8.61 9.06 -18.58
C ARG A 11 7.54 8.41 -17.71
N SER A 12 6.28 8.44 -18.15
CA SER A 12 5.19 7.78 -17.43
C SER A 12 5.37 6.27 -17.38
N VAL A 13 5.73 5.63 -18.49
CA VAL A 13 5.99 4.18 -18.55
C VAL A 13 7.15 3.79 -17.63
N LEU A 14 8.24 4.56 -17.64
CA LEU A 14 9.37 4.31 -16.74
C LEU A 14 8.97 4.48 -15.27
N GLY A 15 8.18 5.51 -14.93
CA GLY A 15 7.68 5.71 -13.57
C GLY A 15 6.82 4.55 -13.08
N VAL A 16 5.88 4.08 -13.89
CA VAL A 16 5.05 2.91 -13.59
C VAL A 16 5.89 1.64 -13.45
N SER A 17 6.86 1.43 -14.34
CA SER A 17 7.74 0.26 -14.32
C SER A 17 8.62 0.23 -13.07
N LEU A 18 9.18 1.37 -12.69
CA LEU A 18 9.95 1.51 -11.45
C LEU A 18 9.10 1.29 -10.21
N ALA A 19 7.86 1.81 -10.19
CA ALA A 19 6.93 1.58 -9.10
C ALA A 19 6.55 0.10 -8.98
N ALA A 20 6.31 -0.57 -10.11
CA ALA A 20 6.06 -2.00 -10.14
C ALA A 20 7.27 -2.80 -9.62
N ALA A 21 8.48 -2.48 -10.08
CA ALA A 21 9.72 -3.09 -9.59
C ALA A 21 9.92 -2.88 -8.08
N ALA A 22 9.62 -1.68 -7.58
CA ALA A 22 9.63 -1.40 -6.14
C ALA A 22 8.61 -2.26 -5.38
N GLY A 23 7.44 -2.52 -5.97
CA GLY A 23 6.46 -3.46 -5.43
C GLY A 23 6.97 -4.89 -5.34
N VAL A 24 7.65 -5.39 -6.37
CA VAL A 24 8.30 -6.71 -6.35
C VAL A 24 9.36 -6.78 -5.24
N ALA A 25 10.24 -5.78 -5.17
CA ALA A 25 11.28 -5.70 -4.14
C ALA A 25 10.68 -5.64 -2.72
N LEU A 26 9.60 -4.86 -2.55
CA LEU A 26 8.87 -4.75 -1.29
C LEU A 26 8.25 -6.10 -0.89
N TRP A 27 7.64 -6.83 -1.82
CA TRP A 27 7.09 -8.16 -1.55
C TRP A 27 8.16 -9.13 -1.07
N TYR A 28 9.33 -9.18 -1.73
CA TYR A 28 10.45 -10.02 -1.28
C TYR A 28 10.94 -9.61 0.12
N ALA A 29 11.07 -8.30 0.38
CA ALA A 29 11.48 -7.81 1.69
C ALA A 29 10.49 -8.23 2.79
N MET A 30 9.18 -8.17 2.53
CA MET A 30 8.15 -8.65 3.45
C MET A 30 8.34 -10.12 3.76
N ARG A 31 8.47 -10.97 2.72
CA ARG A 31 8.65 -12.42 2.91
C ARG A 31 9.93 -12.78 3.67
N LEU A 32 11.01 -12.05 3.44
CA LEU A 32 12.26 -12.23 4.19
C LEU A 32 12.09 -11.85 5.66
N CYS A 33 11.45 -10.71 5.95
CA CYS A 33 11.20 -10.27 7.33
C CYS A 33 10.26 -11.22 8.07
N GLU A 34 9.15 -11.62 7.45
CA GLU A 34 8.22 -12.60 8.01
C GLU A 34 8.92 -13.95 8.26
N GLY A 35 9.68 -14.45 7.29
CA GLY A 35 10.43 -15.69 7.43
C GLY A 35 11.48 -15.65 8.53
N ALA A 36 12.13 -14.50 8.73
CA ALA A 36 13.09 -14.31 9.83
C ALA A 36 12.43 -14.28 11.21
N VAL A 37 11.19 -13.80 11.30
CA VAL A 37 10.43 -13.70 12.55
C VAL A 37 9.58 -14.95 12.83
N ALA A 38 9.30 -15.76 11.82
CA ALA A 38 8.47 -16.98 11.91
C ALA A 38 8.88 -17.97 13.01
N PRO A 39 10.18 -18.27 13.25
CA PRO A 39 10.57 -19.17 14.34
C PRO A 39 10.11 -18.67 15.71
N SER A 40 10.23 -17.36 15.97
CA SER A 40 9.80 -16.73 17.22
C SER A 40 8.28 -16.70 17.38
N LEU A 41 7.54 -16.61 16.27
CA LEU A 41 6.08 -16.60 16.27
C LEU A 41 5.45 -18.00 16.23
N SER A 42 6.23 -19.05 15.94
CA SER A 42 5.73 -20.42 15.83
C SER A 42 5.08 -20.95 17.11
N VAL A 43 5.48 -20.43 18.27
CA VAL A 43 4.93 -20.77 19.59
C VAL A 43 3.86 -19.78 20.07
N SER A 44 3.62 -18.72 19.31
CA SER A 44 2.63 -17.69 19.64
C SER A 44 1.22 -18.12 19.22
N PRO A 45 0.17 -17.62 19.88
CA PRO A 45 -1.19 -17.76 19.37
C PRO A 45 -1.31 -17.24 17.93
N GLU A 46 -2.08 -17.92 17.10
CA GLU A 46 -2.20 -17.62 15.66
C GLU A 46 -2.60 -16.15 15.38
N TRP A 47 -3.52 -15.58 16.18
CA TRP A 47 -3.93 -14.18 16.03
C TRP A 47 -2.76 -13.20 16.20
N LEU A 48 -1.80 -13.52 17.07
CA LEU A 48 -0.63 -12.68 17.31
C LEU A 48 0.32 -12.76 16.12
N SER A 49 0.53 -13.96 15.58
CA SER A 49 1.34 -14.17 14.37
C SER A 49 0.76 -13.41 13.17
N LEU A 50 -0.56 -13.47 12.98
CA LEU A 50 -1.27 -12.71 11.94
C LEU A 50 -1.14 -11.20 12.12
N ALA A 51 -1.29 -10.71 13.35
CA ALA A 51 -1.11 -9.30 13.67
C ALA A 51 0.34 -8.84 13.42
N MET A 52 1.33 -9.64 13.80
CA MET A 52 2.75 -9.30 13.59
C MET A 52 3.11 -9.29 12.10
N ASN A 53 2.63 -10.25 11.31
CA ASN A 53 2.84 -10.25 9.86
C ASN A 53 2.26 -9.00 9.22
N ALA A 54 1.01 -8.65 9.54
CA ALA A 54 0.41 -7.39 9.07
C ALA A 54 1.25 -6.17 9.50
N GLY A 55 1.79 -6.16 10.73
CA GLY A 55 2.65 -5.09 11.22
C GLY A 55 3.98 -4.96 10.46
N ILE A 56 4.62 -6.07 10.10
CA ILE A 56 5.82 -6.11 9.25
C ILE A 56 5.51 -5.50 7.89
N GLU A 57 4.43 -5.96 7.27
CA GLU A 57 4.05 -5.48 5.95
C GLU A 57 3.74 -3.97 5.94
N GLU A 58 2.96 -3.50 6.91
CA GLU A 58 2.63 -2.08 7.03
C GLU A 58 3.86 -1.22 7.34
N THR A 59 4.81 -1.75 8.12
CA THR A 59 6.07 -1.05 8.43
C THR A 59 6.89 -0.84 7.17
N LEU A 60 7.01 -1.88 6.34
CA LEU A 60 7.76 -1.81 5.08
C LEU A 60 7.04 -0.92 4.05
N ARG A 61 5.70 -0.93 3.98
CA ARG A 61 4.92 0.01 3.14
C ARG A 61 5.13 1.46 3.57
N LEU A 62 5.07 1.75 4.86
CA LEU A 62 5.36 3.08 5.38
C LEU A 62 6.81 3.50 5.05
N GLY A 63 7.77 2.58 5.22
CA GLY A 63 9.16 2.79 4.84
C GLY A 63 9.32 3.18 3.37
N LEU A 64 8.65 2.46 2.46
CA LEU A 64 8.63 2.79 1.03
C LEU A 64 7.99 4.16 0.78
N ALA A 65 6.87 4.48 1.42
CA ALA A 65 6.20 5.77 1.27
C ALA A 65 7.07 6.95 1.76
N LEU A 66 7.83 6.77 2.84
CA LEU A 66 8.80 7.74 3.34
C LEU A 66 9.97 7.89 2.37
N ALA A 67 10.54 6.78 1.88
CA ALA A 67 11.63 6.79 0.91
C ALA A 67 11.21 7.49 -0.40
N ALA A 68 9.99 7.23 -0.86
CA ALA A 68 9.41 7.90 -2.02
C ALA A 68 9.27 9.41 -1.76
N ALA A 69 8.67 9.84 -0.64
CA ALA A 69 8.52 11.25 -0.31
C ALA A 69 9.87 12.00 -0.25
N LEU A 70 10.88 11.40 0.38
CA LEU A 70 12.23 11.96 0.47
C LEU A 70 12.92 12.03 -0.90
N THR A 71 12.72 11.02 -1.75
CA THR A 71 13.26 11.01 -3.11
C THR A 71 12.61 12.07 -3.98
N LEU A 72 11.28 12.22 -3.91
CA LEU A 72 10.54 13.25 -4.63
C LEU A 72 10.98 14.65 -4.22
N ARG A 73 11.22 14.88 -2.93
CA ARG A 73 11.82 16.13 -2.44
C ARG A 73 13.16 16.41 -3.09
N ARG A 74 14.06 15.43 -3.09
CA ARG A 74 15.40 15.56 -3.69
C ARG A 74 15.34 15.83 -5.19
N LEU A 75 14.34 15.29 -5.87
CA LEU A 75 14.13 15.46 -7.30
C LEU A 75 13.29 16.70 -7.66
N GLY A 76 12.81 17.47 -6.68
CA GLY A 76 11.96 18.64 -6.90
C GLY A 76 10.63 18.30 -7.59
N ARG A 77 10.09 17.10 -7.35
CA ARG A 77 8.86 16.61 -7.96
C ARG A 77 7.64 16.92 -7.11
N GLU A 78 6.48 17.00 -7.75
CA GLU A 78 5.22 17.20 -7.02
C GLU A 78 4.94 16.06 -6.04
N PRO A 79 4.44 16.36 -4.83
CA PRO A 79 4.12 15.34 -3.83
C PRO A 79 3.13 14.28 -4.33
N GLY A 80 2.28 14.64 -5.30
CA GLY A 80 1.33 13.75 -5.95
C GLY A 80 1.93 12.51 -6.60
N ALA A 81 3.19 12.58 -7.02
CA ALA A 81 3.91 11.42 -7.56
C ALA A 81 4.11 10.30 -6.53
N ALA A 82 3.90 10.57 -5.23
CA ALA A 82 3.87 9.53 -4.19
C ALA A 82 2.71 8.54 -4.39
N SER A 83 1.68 8.89 -5.17
CA SER A 83 0.62 7.97 -5.59
C SER A 83 1.13 6.78 -6.43
N LEU A 84 2.35 6.85 -6.98
CA LEU A 84 3.01 5.68 -7.60
C LEU A 84 3.24 4.55 -6.58
N ALA A 85 3.33 4.84 -5.27
CA ALA A 85 3.40 3.82 -4.23
C ALA A 85 2.14 2.91 -4.22
N VAL A 86 1.00 3.39 -4.72
CA VAL A 86 -0.21 2.56 -4.90
C VAL A 86 0.05 1.44 -5.90
N ILE A 87 0.75 1.73 -7.00
CA ILE A 87 1.13 0.71 -8.00
C ILE A 87 2.03 -0.34 -7.35
N ALA A 88 3.01 0.10 -6.54
CA ALA A 88 3.88 -0.82 -5.80
C ALA A 88 3.06 -1.74 -4.87
N SER A 89 2.12 -1.19 -4.10
CA SER A 89 1.22 -1.98 -3.25
C SER A 89 0.28 -2.91 -4.03
N CYS A 90 -0.21 -2.51 -5.20
CA CYS A 90 -1.01 -3.39 -6.06
C CYS A 90 -0.18 -4.58 -6.57
N VAL A 91 1.09 -4.36 -6.91
CA VAL A 91 2.01 -5.45 -7.28
C VAL A 91 2.27 -6.38 -6.11
N VAL A 92 2.50 -5.85 -4.90
CA VAL A 92 2.62 -6.65 -3.67
C VAL A 92 1.38 -7.53 -3.47
N ALA A 93 0.18 -6.93 -3.53
CA ALA A 93 -1.08 -7.66 -3.38
C ALA A 93 -1.26 -8.76 -4.43
N THR A 94 -0.85 -8.48 -5.67
CA THR A 94 -0.94 -9.44 -6.78
C THR A 94 0.01 -10.61 -6.56
N LEU A 95 1.25 -10.36 -6.17
CA LEU A 95 2.24 -11.41 -5.88
C LEU A 95 1.84 -12.25 -4.66
N GLU A 96 1.34 -11.60 -3.62
CA GLU A 96 0.81 -12.29 -2.46
C GLU A 96 -0.36 -13.21 -2.84
N ASN A 97 -1.32 -12.71 -3.61
CA ASN A 97 -2.44 -13.52 -4.07
C ASN A 97 -1.97 -14.67 -4.97
N ALA A 98 -1.00 -14.42 -5.86
CA ALA A 98 -0.42 -15.47 -6.70
C ALA A 98 0.26 -16.56 -5.86
N SER A 99 1.02 -16.18 -4.83
CA SER A 99 1.66 -17.13 -3.91
C SER A 99 0.63 -17.95 -3.13
N TYR A 100 -0.48 -17.31 -2.72
CA TYR A 100 -1.58 -17.99 -2.04
C TYR A 100 -2.32 -18.94 -2.96
N MET A 101 -2.64 -18.54 -4.19
CA MET A 101 -3.28 -19.41 -5.17
C MET A 101 -2.41 -20.62 -5.53
N ALA A 102 -1.08 -20.43 -5.61
CA ALA A 102 -0.14 -21.52 -5.85
C ALA A 102 -0.13 -22.53 -4.69
N ALA A 103 -0.27 -22.06 -3.45
CA ALA A 103 -0.33 -22.92 -2.26
C ALA A 103 -1.73 -23.54 -2.04
N PHE A 104 -2.79 -22.81 -2.38
CA PHE A 104 -4.19 -23.16 -2.14
C PHE A 104 -5.02 -22.89 -3.40
N PRO A 105 -5.06 -23.82 -4.37
CA PRO A 105 -5.76 -23.61 -5.64
C PRO A 105 -7.28 -23.84 -5.51
N THR A 106 -7.95 -23.05 -4.67
CA THR A 106 -9.40 -23.11 -4.43
C THR A 106 -10.12 -21.89 -5.02
N LEU A 107 -11.44 -21.99 -5.22
CA LEU A 107 -12.26 -20.87 -5.70
C LEU A 107 -12.24 -19.68 -4.73
N ASP A 108 -12.10 -19.94 -3.43
CA ASP A 108 -12.01 -18.92 -2.39
C ASP A 108 -10.77 -18.01 -2.55
N SER A 109 -9.68 -18.57 -3.09
CA SER A 109 -8.44 -17.83 -3.40
C SER A 109 -8.63 -16.76 -4.48
N TYR A 110 -9.65 -16.88 -5.36
CA TYR A 110 -9.95 -15.84 -6.35
C TYR A 110 -10.69 -14.66 -5.73
N TRP A 111 -11.60 -14.93 -4.79
CA TRP A 111 -12.32 -13.90 -4.05
C TRP A 111 -11.39 -13.09 -3.15
N ARG A 112 -10.29 -13.70 -2.70
CA ARG A 112 -9.25 -13.03 -1.91
C ARG A 112 -8.71 -11.77 -2.57
N LEU A 113 -8.56 -11.75 -3.89
CA LEU A 113 -8.11 -10.56 -4.60
C LEU A 113 -9.04 -9.35 -4.38
N GLY A 114 -10.36 -9.60 -4.32
CA GLY A 114 -11.38 -8.56 -4.17
C GLY A 114 -11.26 -7.79 -2.86
N TYR A 115 -10.90 -8.46 -1.77
CA TYR A 115 -10.74 -7.80 -0.47
C TYR A 115 -9.28 -7.51 -0.10
N ALA A 116 -8.31 -8.30 -0.54
CA ALA A 116 -6.90 -8.10 -0.22
C ALA A 116 -6.31 -6.92 -1.00
N LEU A 117 -6.54 -6.83 -2.32
CA LEU A 117 -5.93 -5.76 -3.12
C LEU A 117 -6.30 -4.35 -2.61
N PRO A 118 -7.57 -4.04 -2.31
CA PRO A 118 -7.92 -2.71 -1.83
C PRO A 118 -7.39 -2.41 -0.43
N ILE A 119 -7.07 -3.41 0.41
CA ILE A 119 -6.45 -3.18 1.72
C ILE A 119 -5.03 -2.62 1.56
N HIS A 120 -4.21 -3.24 0.71
CA HIS A 120 -2.84 -2.82 0.47
C HIS A 120 -2.78 -1.49 -0.28
N ALA A 121 -3.70 -1.28 -1.24
CA ALA A 121 -3.82 -0.02 -1.96
C ALA A 121 -4.24 1.11 -1.02
N SER A 122 -5.20 0.88 -0.13
CA SER A 122 -5.64 1.87 0.87
C SER A 122 -4.49 2.28 1.79
N ALA A 123 -3.74 1.32 2.33
CA ALA A 123 -2.58 1.63 3.17
C ALA A 123 -1.54 2.47 2.42
N ALA A 124 -1.24 2.13 1.16
CA ALA A 124 -0.31 2.90 0.33
C ALA A 124 -0.78 4.35 0.12
N VAL A 125 -2.07 4.55 -0.23
CA VAL A 125 -2.64 5.89 -0.41
C VAL A 125 -2.57 6.68 0.91
N LEU A 126 -2.96 6.06 2.02
CA LEU A 126 -2.93 6.68 3.34
C LEU A 126 -1.50 7.13 3.69
N TYR A 127 -0.51 6.26 3.51
CA TYR A 127 0.89 6.60 3.77
C TYR A 127 1.41 7.69 2.84
N ALA A 128 1.13 7.61 1.54
CA ALA A 128 1.49 8.67 0.60
C ALA A 128 0.91 10.03 1.02
N LEU A 129 -0.36 10.08 1.47
CA LEU A 129 -0.99 11.29 1.95
C LEU A 129 -0.31 11.86 3.20
N VAL A 130 -0.01 11.03 4.19
CA VAL A 130 0.55 11.52 5.46
C VAL A 130 2.04 11.80 5.38
N THR A 131 2.78 11.19 4.44
CA THR A 131 4.20 11.45 4.23
C THR A 131 4.47 12.55 3.19
N ALA A 132 3.51 12.90 2.35
CA ALA A 132 3.66 13.96 1.35
C ALA A 132 4.15 15.32 1.87
N PRO A 133 3.77 15.81 3.07
CA PRO A 133 4.37 17.03 3.62
C PRO A 133 5.90 16.97 3.76
N PHE A 134 6.49 15.78 3.89
CA PHE A 134 7.94 15.60 3.94
C PHE A 134 8.60 15.76 2.56
N ALA A 135 7.82 15.70 1.48
CA ALA A 135 8.27 15.96 0.13
C ALA A 135 8.51 17.48 -0.13
N GLU A 136 7.91 18.36 0.68
CA GLU A 136 8.00 19.81 0.51
C GLU A 136 9.33 20.38 1.05
N PRO A 137 10.09 21.16 0.26
CA PRO A 137 11.28 21.85 0.75
C PRO A 137 10.95 22.84 1.89
N GLY A 138 11.78 22.87 2.94
CA GLY A 138 11.63 23.81 4.05
C GLY A 138 10.60 23.43 5.12
N ARG A 139 9.76 22.41 4.89
CA ARG A 139 8.92 21.83 5.96
C ARG A 139 9.70 20.75 6.72
N GLY A 140 9.95 21.02 8.00
CA GLY A 140 10.52 20.05 8.94
C GLY A 140 9.50 19.04 9.44
N LEU A 141 9.98 17.99 10.11
CA LEU A 141 9.15 17.04 10.86
C LEU A 141 8.52 17.77 12.05
N SER A 142 7.26 18.17 11.93
CA SER A 142 6.51 18.70 13.08
C SER A 142 6.04 17.55 13.98
N ARG A 143 5.92 17.80 15.29
CA ARG A 143 5.33 16.83 16.24
C ARG A 143 3.97 16.33 15.76
N ARG A 144 3.15 17.23 15.21
CA ARG A 144 1.84 16.90 14.64
C ARG A 144 1.96 15.98 13.43
N GLY A 145 2.92 16.23 12.53
CA GLY A 145 3.18 15.37 11.37
C GLY A 145 3.60 13.96 11.77
N ILE A 146 4.50 13.84 12.75
CA ILE A 146 4.91 12.53 13.30
C ILE A 146 3.71 11.80 13.92
N ALA A 147 2.91 12.50 14.73
CA ALA A 147 1.71 11.92 15.34
C ALA A 147 0.70 11.44 14.29
N THR A 148 0.52 12.20 13.20
CA THR A 148 -0.35 11.79 12.09
C THR A 148 0.17 10.54 11.39
N VAL A 149 1.47 10.44 11.11
CA VAL A 149 2.07 9.23 10.51
C VAL A 149 1.89 8.02 11.43
N ALA A 150 2.17 8.18 12.73
CA ALA A 150 2.01 7.11 13.70
C ALA A 150 0.55 6.65 13.80
N ALA A 151 -0.40 7.58 13.87
CA ALA A 151 -1.84 7.26 13.90
C ALA A 151 -2.28 6.52 12.62
N SER A 152 -1.81 6.95 11.45
CA SER A 152 -2.10 6.27 10.19
C SER A 152 -1.48 4.88 10.11
N PHE A 153 -0.27 4.69 10.63
CA PHE A 153 0.35 3.37 10.76
C PHE A 153 -0.50 2.45 11.63
N LEU A 154 -0.87 2.90 12.82
CA LEU A 154 -1.70 2.12 13.74
C LEU A 154 -3.06 1.79 13.14
N ALA A 155 -3.69 2.73 12.42
CA ALA A 155 -4.98 2.50 11.77
C ALA A 155 -4.89 1.44 10.67
N ALA A 156 -3.91 1.56 9.76
CA ALA A 156 -3.70 0.59 8.69
C ALA A 156 -3.33 -0.79 9.24
N TRP A 157 -2.41 -0.84 10.21
CA TRP A 157 -2.00 -2.09 10.85
C TRP A 157 -3.17 -2.76 11.57
N SER A 158 -3.94 -2.02 12.37
CA SER A 158 -5.08 -2.57 13.10
C SER A 158 -6.16 -3.10 12.15
N TRP A 159 -6.46 -2.36 11.08
CA TRP A 159 -7.42 -2.78 10.06
C TRP A 159 -6.97 -4.04 9.33
N HIS A 160 -5.71 -4.08 8.91
CA HIS A 160 -5.13 -5.23 8.22
C HIS A 160 -5.07 -6.47 9.14
N ALA A 161 -4.58 -6.30 10.38
CA ALA A 161 -4.56 -7.37 11.37
C ALA A 161 -5.97 -7.91 11.66
N ALA A 162 -6.94 -7.03 11.90
CA ALA A 162 -8.34 -7.43 12.13
C ALA A 162 -8.91 -8.22 10.96
N PHE A 163 -8.61 -7.81 9.72
CA PHE A 163 -9.05 -8.50 8.53
C PHE A 163 -8.41 -9.90 8.41
N ASN A 164 -7.09 -10.01 8.58
CA ASN A 164 -6.38 -11.28 8.51
C ASN A 164 -6.83 -12.25 9.62
N ILE A 165 -7.00 -11.75 10.85
CA ILE A 165 -7.50 -12.52 11.98
C ILE A 165 -8.92 -13.01 11.72
N THR A 166 -9.81 -12.16 11.23
CA THR A 166 -11.20 -12.55 10.91
C THR A 166 -11.23 -13.60 9.81
N ALA A 167 -10.44 -13.41 8.75
CA ALA A 167 -10.38 -14.35 7.63
C ALA A 167 -9.82 -15.72 8.02
N ALA A 168 -8.84 -15.76 8.93
CA ALA A 168 -8.22 -17.00 9.37
C ALA A 168 -9.02 -17.72 10.47
N LEU A 169 -9.44 -17.00 11.51
CA LEU A 169 -9.96 -17.59 12.75
C LEU A 169 -11.48 -17.62 12.86
N ALA A 170 -12.17 -16.77 12.11
CA ALA A 170 -13.63 -16.68 12.13
C ALA A 170 -14.21 -16.49 10.72
N PRO A 171 -13.88 -17.36 9.74
CA PRO A 171 -14.40 -17.23 8.39
C PRO A 171 -15.92 -17.43 8.39
N PHE A 172 -16.62 -16.62 7.60
CA PHE A 172 -18.06 -16.74 7.38
C PHE A 172 -18.42 -16.49 5.92
N PRO A 173 -19.53 -17.06 5.39
CA PRO A 173 -19.81 -17.03 3.95
C PRO A 173 -19.89 -15.64 3.32
N ALA A 174 -20.32 -14.63 4.08
CA ALA A 174 -20.44 -13.25 3.58
C ALA A 174 -19.13 -12.44 3.67
N LEU A 175 -18.07 -12.98 4.28
CA LEU A 175 -16.80 -12.26 4.49
C LEU A 175 -16.20 -11.73 3.18
N PRO A 176 -16.13 -12.49 2.07
CA PRO A 176 -15.56 -11.96 0.84
C PRO A 176 -16.31 -10.75 0.30
N ALA A 177 -17.65 -10.77 0.33
CA ALA A 177 -18.49 -9.68 -0.16
C ALA A 177 -18.39 -8.44 0.75
N ILE A 178 -18.55 -8.62 2.06
CA ILE A 178 -18.48 -7.53 3.04
C ILE A 178 -17.07 -6.93 3.08
N GLY A 179 -16.04 -7.78 3.13
CA GLY A 179 -14.65 -7.36 3.12
C GLY A 179 -14.27 -6.57 1.88
N THR A 180 -14.69 -7.05 0.71
CA THR A 180 -14.49 -6.33 -0.57
C THR A 180 -15.18 -4.97 -0.52
N ALA A 181 -16.45 -4.92 -0.12
CA ALA A 181 -17.20 -3.67 -0.06
C ALA A 181 -16.54 -2.66 0.88
N LEU A 182 -16.17 -3.06 2.10
CA LEU A 182 -15.52 -2.18 3.08
C LEU A 182 -14.17 -1.67 2.58
N ASN A 183 -13.32 -2.55 2.03
CA ASN A 183 -11.99 -2.17 1.55
C ASN A 183 -12.06 -1.30 0.30
N VAL A 184 -13.03 -1.53 -0.60
CA VAL A 184 -13.26 -0.66 -1.77
C VAL A 184 -13.78 0.71 -1.36
N ILE A 185 -14.71 0.80 -0.40
CA ILE A 185 -15.21 2.08 0.13
C ILE A 185 -14.06 2.86 0.77
N ALA A 186 -13.25 2.21 1.61
CA ALA A 186 -12.08 2.85 2.22
C ALA A 186 -11.08 3.34 1.16
N PHE A 187 -10.78 2.51 0.16
CA PHE A 187 -9.90 2.89 -0.95
C PHE A 187 -10.45 4.07 -1.74
N ALA A 188 -11.74 4.06 -2.08
CA ALA A 188 -12.40 5.14 -2.81
C ALA A 188 -12.38 6.46 -2.03
N ALA A 189 -12.61 6.42 -0.72
CA ALA A 189 -12.53 7.59 0.14
C ALA A 189 -11.10 8.18 0.18
N LEU A 190 -10.08 7.34 0.28
CA LEU A 190 -8.67 7.75 0.27
C LEU A 190 -8.23 8.28 -1.11
N ALA A 191 -8.69 7.65 -2.19
CA ALA A 191 -8.46 8.11 -3.55
C ALA A 191 -9.11 9.49 -3.78
N ALA A 192 -10.35 9.68 -3.33
CA ALA A 192 -11.03 10.97 -3.36
C ALA A 192 -10.29 12.03 -2.54
N ALA A 193 -9.83 11.70 -1.33
CA ALA A 193 -9.03 12.59 -0.50
C ALA A 193 -7.71 13.00 -1.20
N THR A 194 -7.08 12.08 -1.92
CA THR A 194 -5.89 12.33 -2.73
C THR A 194 -6.18 13.26 -3.90
N ALA A 195 -7.27 13.02 -4.63
CA ALA A 195 -7.71 13.86 -5.73
C ALA A 195 -8.04 15.28 -5.26
N ILE A 196 -8.77 15.43 -4.14
CA ILE A 196 -9.08 16.73 -3.52
C ILE A 196 -7.79 17.46 -3.14
N ARG A 197 -6.85 16.78 -2.47
CA ARG A 197 -5.67 17.41 -1.89
C ARG A 197 -4.67 17.90 -2.93
N TYR A 198 -4.47 17.13 -4.01
CA TYR A 198 -3.47 17.46 -5.02
C TYR A 198 -4.06 17.94 -6.35
N GLY A 199 -5.38 18.01 -6.45
CA GLY A 199 -6.05 18.51 -7.66
C GLY A 199 -6.01 17.54 -8.85
N TYR A 200 -5.65 16.28 -8.66
CA TYR A 200 -5.70 15.25 -9.71
C TYR A 200 -7.14 14.74 -9.92
N TRP A 201 -8.01 15.60 -10.41
CA TRP A 201 -9.38 15.21 -10.80
C TRP A 201 -9.47 14.64 -12.21
N SER A 202 -8.34 14.57 -12.92
CA SER A 202 -8.33 14.23 -14.33
C SER A 202 -6.97 13.67 -14.75
N ILE A 203 -6.99 12.55 -15.47
CA ILE A 203 -5.87 12.07 -16.31
C ILE A 203 -5.45 13.10 -17.39
N TYR A 204 -6.21 14.20 -17.54
CA TYR A 204 -5.90 15.37 -18.37
C TYR A 204 -5.47 16.60 -17.55
N ALA A 205 -5.24 16.48 -16.24
CA ALA A 205 -4.69 17.57 -15.43
C ALA A 205 -3.21 17.79 -15.80
N THR A 206 -3.04 18.42 -16.95
CA THR A 206 -1.81 19.03 -17.42
C THR A 206 -1.67 20.35 -16.65
N ARG A 207 -0.75 20.37 -15.69
CA ARG A 207 -0.08 21.59 -15.25
C ARG A 207 1.41 21.42 -15.49
#